data_AF-Q2NTT7-F1
#
_entry.id   AF-Q2NTT7-F1
#
_cell.length_a   1.000
_cell.length_b   1.000
_cell.length_c   1.000
_cell.angle_alpha   90.00
_cell.angle_beta   90.00
_cell.angle_gamma   90.00
#
_symmetry.space_group_name_H-M   'P 1'
#
loop_
_entity.id
_entity.type
_entity.pdbx_description
1 polymer ?
#
loop_
_entity_poly.entity_id
_entity_poly.type
_entity_poly.pdbx_seq_one_letter_code
_entity_poly.pdbx_strand_id
1 'polypeptide(L)'
;MGQVAFDTQEFVETLEKSGLNKEQAKAISIAVRKSHEVADVATKRDLDDVRKDLSAEIADVRKDMAVGFDKINDKFEKLSMQMMIRLGLMVAAAVSIIAAILKI
;
A
#
# COMPACT_ATOMS: atom_id res chain seq x y z
N MET A 1 -16.32 17.23 5.20
CA MET A 1 -16.66 18.65 4.97
C MET A 1 -15.52 19.50 5.47
N GLY A 2 -15.19 20.54 4.71
CA GLY A 2 -14.07 21.43 4.99
C GLY A 2 -13.54 22.15 3.74
N GLN A 3 -14.30 22.18 2.64
CA GLN A 3 -14.14 23.26 1.68
C GLN A 3 -14.76 24.47 2.38
N VAL A 4 -13.91 25.34 2.94
CA VAL A 4 -14.37 26.60 3.50
C VAL A 4 -15.05 27.33 2.35
N ALA A 5 -16.35 27.56 2.46
CA ALA A 5 -17.10 28.27 1.43
C ALA A 5 -16.43 29.65 1.25
N PHE A 6 -16.09 29.99 0.01
CA PHE A 6 -15.52 31.30 -0.27
C PHE A 6 -16.61 32.35 -0.11
N ASP A 7 -16.61 33.06 1.02
CA ASP A 7 -17.53 34.17 1.27
C ASP A 7 -17.15 35.35 0.37
N THR A 8 -17.86 35.43 -0.76
CA THR A 8 -17.63 36.45 -1.78
C THR A 8 -17.91 37.85 -1.23
N GLN A 9 -18.82 38.00 -0.26
CA GLN A 9 -19.20 39.29 0.30
C GLN A 9 -18.14 39.78 1.30
N GLU A 10 -17.76 38.95 2.27
CA GLU A 10 -16.72 39.30 3.24
C GLU A 10 -15.39 39.65 2.54
N PHE A 11 -15.05 38.92 1.48
CA PHE A 11 -13.87 39.16 0.67
C PHE A 11 -13.92 40.53 -0.05
N VAL A 12 -15.06 40.87 -0.67
CA VAL A 12 -15.24 42.18 -1.33
C VAL A 12 -15.18 43.32 -0.31
N GLU A 13 -15.85 43.18 0.83
CA GLU A 13 -15.85 44.20 1.89
C GLU A 13 -14.44 44.44 2.45
N THR A 14 -13.62 43.38 2.56
CA THR A 14 -12.23 43.47 3.00
C THR A 14 -11.37 44.25 2.01
N LEU A 15 -11.57 44.03 0.71
CA LEU A 15 -10.86 44.78 -0.35
C LEU A 15 -11.31 46.25 -0.39
N GLU A 16 -12.61 46.52 -0.22
CA GLU A 16 -13.12 47.90 -0.15
C GLU A 16 -12.56 48.66 1.06
N LYS A 17 -12.53 48.03 2.24
CA LYS A 17 -11.90 48.60 3.46
C LYS A 17 -10.40 48.86 3.28
N SER A 18 -9.75 48.14 2.37
CA SER A 18 -8.33 48.30 2.03
C SER A 18 -8.08 49.36 0.95
N GLY A 19 -9.12 50.07 0.50
CA GLY A 19 -9.02 51.18 -0.45
C GLY A 19 -9.22 50.79 -1.92
N LEU A 20 -9.59 49.54 -2.22
CA LEU A 20 -10.01 49.18 -3.58
C LEU A 20 -11.43 49.67 -3.84
N ASN A 21 -11.72 50.09 -5.07
CA ASN A 21 -13.09 50.41 -5.42
C ASN A 21 -13.95 49.13 -5.60
N LYS A 22 -15.26 49.29 -5.53
CA LYS A 22 -16.24 48.20 -5.61
C LYS A 22 -16.10 47.31 -6.85
N GLU A 23 -15.78 47.89 -8.00
CA GLU A 23 -15.64 47.15 -9.25
C GLU A 23 -14.38 46.29 -9.24
N GLN A 24 -13.25 46.84 -8.78
CA GLN A 24 -12.00 46.12 -8.64
C GLN A 24 -12.12 45.00 -7.61
N ALA A 25 -12.72 45.28 -6.44
CA ALA A 25 -12.94 44.29 -5.40
C ALA A 25 -13.79 43.11 -5.88
N LYS A 26 -14.87 43.38 -6.62
CA LYS A 26 -15.70 42.34 -7.25
C LYS A 26 -14.95 41.55 -8.31
N ALA A 27 -14.18 42.21 -9.18
CA ALA A 27 -13.41 41.53 -10.22
C ALA A 27 -12.38 40.55 -9.64
N ILE A 28 -11.66 40.96 -8.59
CA ILE A 28 -10.69 40.10 -7.89
C ILE A 28 -11.40 38.93 -7.20
N SER A 29 -12.53 39.19 -6.53
CA SER A 29 -13.33 38.15 -5.87
C SER A 29 -13.78 37.06 -6.85
N ILE A 30 -14.24 37.45 -8.05
CA ILE A 30 -14.65 36.52 -9.10
C ILE A 30 -13.46 35.71 -9.61
N ALA A 31 -12.31 36.34 -9.85
CA ALA A 31 -11.11 35.65 -10.31
C ALA A 31 -10.60 34.62 -9.30
N VAL A 32 -10.57 34.95 -8.01
CA VAL A 32 -10.17 34.04 -6.93
C VAL A 32 -11.16 32.89 -6.77
N ARG A 33 -12.48 33.18 -6.73
CA ARG A 33 -13.51 32.15 -6.65
C ARG A 33 -13.42 31.14 -7.80
N LYS A 34 -13.28 31.65 -9.03
CA LYS A 34 -13.15 30.81 -10.23
C LYS A 34 -11.88 29.95 -10.19
N SER A 35 -10.81 30.42 -9.57
CA SER A 35 -9.57 29.64 -9.40
C SER A 35 -9.74 28.48 -8.41
N HIS A 36 -10.60 28.63 -7.41
CA HIS A 36 -10.97 27.55 -6.48
C HIS A 36 -12.01 26.58 -7.04
N GLU A 37 -12.91 27.02 -7.92
CA GLU A 37 -13.88 26.15 -8.61
C GLU A 37 -13.22 25.21 -9.65
N VAL A 38 -12.08 25.60 -10.21
CA VAL A 38 -11.33 24.80 -11.21
C VAL A 38 -10.37 23.81 -10.55
N ALA A 39 -10.09 23.96 -9.26
CA ALA A 39 -9.23 23.05 -8.53
C ALA A 39 -10.02 21.80 -8.12
N ASP A 40 -9.98 20.76 -8.96
CA ASP A 40 -10.45 19.43 -8.61
C ASP A 40 -9.51 18.82 -7.55
N VAL A 41 -9.87 19.01 -6.28
CA VAL A 41 -9.07 18.58 -5.13
C VAL A 41 -9.79 17.46 -4.38
N ALA A 42 -9.05 16.41 -4.06
CA ALA A 42 -9.53 15.36 -3.18
C ALA A 42 -9.91 15.96 -1.82
N THR A 43 -11.10 15.64 -1.33
CA THR A 43 -11.54 16.06 0.00
C THR A 43 -10.82 15.25 1.08
N LYS A 44 -10.82 15.75 2.31
CA LYS A 44 -10.30 14.99 3.46
C LYS A 44 -10.96 13.61 3.60
N ARG A 45 -12.24 13.50 3.23
CA ARG A 45 -12.96 12.23 3.28
C ARG A 45 -12.42 11.26 2.23
N ASP A 46 -12.19 11.74 1.01
CA ASP A 46 -11.62 10.90 -0.05
C ASP A 46 -10.24 10.37 0.34
N LEU A 47 -9.43 11.22 0.99
CA LEU A 47 -8.13 10.81 1.53
C LEU A 47 -8.26 9.80 2.68
N ASP A 48 -9.22 9.99 3.59
CA ASP A 48 -9.46 9.05 4.68
C ASP A 48 -9.97 7.69 4.19
N ASP A 49 -10.82 7.68 3.15
CA ASP A 49 -11.34 6.48 2.53
C ASP A 49 -10.22 5.73 1.80
N VAL A 50 -9.42 6.41 0.96
CA VAL A 50 -8.21 5.83 0.34
C VAL A 50 -7.22 5.30 1.38
N ARG A 51 -7.02 6.02 2.48
CA ARG A 51 -6.14 5.58 3.58
C ARG A 51 -6.63 4.28 4.20
N LYS A 52 -7.94 4.14 4.42
CA LYS A 52 -8.52 2.91 4.98
C LYS A 52 -8.40 1.74 4.03
N ASP A 53 -8.73 1.96 2.75
CA ASP A 53 -8.65 0.93 1.72
C ASP A 53 -7.20 0.43 1.58
N LEU A 54 -6.24 1.36 1.48
CA LEU A 54 -4.82 1.00 1.42
C LEU A 54 -4.35 0.27 2.69
N SER A 55 -4.84 0.66 3.87
CA SER A 55 -4.50 -0.04 5.11
C SER A 55 -5.02 -1.48 5.12
N ALA A 56 -6.21 -1.71 4.57
CA ALA A 56 -6.79 -3.04 4.42
C ALA A 56 -5.99 -3.89 3.42
N GLU A 57 -5.68 -3.34 2.24
CA GLU A 57 -4.87 -4.04 1.23
C GLU A 57 -3.48 -4.40 1.76
N ILE A 58 -2.82 -3.50 2.50
CA ILE A 58 -1.52 -3.79 3.13
C ILE A 58 -1.66 -4.93 4.15
N ALA A 59 -2.75 -4.97 4.92
CA ALA A 59 -2.98 -6.04 5.88
C ALA A 59 -3.18 -7.40 5.18
N ASP A 60 -3.92 -7.42 4.08
CA ASP A 60 -4.15 -8.62 3.28
C ASP A 60 -2.84 -9.11 2.63
N VAL A 61 -2.06 -8.22 2.02
CA VAL A 61 -0.74 -8.58 1.46
C VAL A 61 0.18 -9.16 2.54
N ARG A 62 0.20 -8.58 3.75
CA ARG A 62 1.00 -9.12 4.86
C ARG A 62 0.56 -10.52 5.26
N LYS A 63 -0.75 -10.78 5.29
CA LYS A 63 -1.31 -12.09 5.60
C LYS A 63 -0.94 -13.12 4.51
N ASP A 64 -1.08 -12.76 3.25
CA ASP A 64 -0.74 -13.62 2.12
C ASP A 64 0.76 -13.94 2.09
N MET A 65 1.61 -12.96 2.41
CA MET A 65 3.05 -13.17 2.56
C MET A 65 3.36 -14.16 3.69
N ALA A 66 2.73 -14.02 4.86
CA ALA A 66 2.93 -14.95 5.97
C ALA A 66 2.55 -16.39 5.59
N VAL A 67 1.39 -16.58 4.96
CA VAL A 67 0.95 -17.88 4.43
C VAL A 67 1.93 -18.40 3.37
N GLY A 68 2.45 -17.52 2.52
CA GLY A 68 3.46 -17.85 1.52
C GLY A 68 4.75 -18.38 2.14
N PHE A 69 5.24 -17.73 3.21
CA PHE A 69 6.43 -18.17 3.95
C PHE A 69 6.21 -19.52 4.63
N ASP A 70 5.07 -19.73 5.29
CA ASP A 70 4.73 -21.02 5.92
C ASP A 70 4.74 -22.16 4.88
N LYS A 71 4.13 -21.92 3.71
CA LYS A 71 4.11 -22.89 2.62
C LYS A 71 5.51 -23.18 2.06
N ILE A 72 6.41 -22.20 2.05
CA ILE A 72 7.82 -22.39 1.66
C ILE A 72 8.53 -23.25 2.70
N ASN A 73 8.34 -22.98 3.99
CA ASN A 73 8.91 -23.78 5.07
C ASN A 73 8.46 -25.24 5.01
N ASP A 74 7.16 -25.49 4.83
CA ASP A 74 6.60 -26.84 4.67
C ASP A 74 7.21 -27.58 3.48
N LYS A 75 7.40 -26.90 2.35
CA LYS A 75 8.04 -27.47 1.16
C LYS A 75 9.51 -27.78 1.43
N PHE A 76 10.22 -26.91 2.13
CA PHE A 76 11.61 -27.11 2.48
C PHE A 76 11.79 -28.30 3.42
N GLU A 77 10.93 -28.46 4.42
CA GLU A 77 10.93 -29.61 5.32
C GLU A 77 10.63 -30.92 4.58
N LYS A 78 9.65 -30.92 3.68
CA LYS A 78 9.37 -32.10 2.84
C LYS A 78 10.55 -32.46 1.95
N LEU A 79 11.21 -31.47 1.36
CA LEU A 79 12.37 -31.67 0.51
C LEU A 79 13.57 -32.19 1.29
N SER A 80 13.83 -31.64 2.49
CA SER A 80 14.90 -32.11 3.36
C SER A 80 14.68 -33.55 3.83
N MET A 81 13.45 -33.91 4.20
CA MET A 81 13.08 -35.27 4.59
C MET A 81 13.27 -36.26 3.42
N GLN A 82 12.81 -35.92 2.22
CA GLN A 82 13.00 -36.76 1.04
C GLN A 82 14.49 -36.97 0.70
N MET A 83 15.29 -35.92 0.81
CA MET A 83 16.75 -36.01 0.61
C MET A 83 17.40 -36.91 1.65
N MET A 84 17.05 -36.78 2.93
CA MET A 84 17.57 -37.63 4.00
C MET A 84 17.26 -39.11 3.76
N ILE A 85 16.02 -39.43 3.36
CA ILE A 85 15.62 -40.80 3.02
C ILE A 85 16.43 -41.32 1.83
N ARG A 86 16.54 -40.55 0.74
CA ARG A 86 17.28 -40.97 -0.47
C ARG A 86 18.76 -41.17 -0.19
N LEU A 87 19.39 -40.26 0.55
CA LEU A 87 20.79 -40.39 0.97
C LEU A 87 20.99 -41.64 1.85
N GLY A 88 20.10 -41.87 2.81
CA GLY A 88 20.12 -43.08 3.64
C GLY A 88 20.05 -44.37 2.84
N LEU A 89 19.15 -44.44 1.86
CA LEU A 89 19.04 -45.59 0.94
C LEU A 89 20.28 -45.77 0.08
N MET A 90 20.86 -44.69 -0.46
CA MET A 90 22.10 -44.77 -1.25
C MET A 90 23.29 -45.26 -0.42
N VAL A 91 23.43 -44.77 0.82
CA VAL A 91 24.50 -45.23 1.72
C VAL A 91 24.30 -46.71 2.07
N ALA A 92 23.08 -47.12 2.42
CA ALA A 92 22.78 -48.53 2.70
C ALA A 92 23.08 -49.44 1.50
N ALA A 93 22.69 -49.02 0.29
CA ALA A 93 23.00 -49.73 -0.95
C ALA A 93 24.52 -49.83 -1.19
N ALA A 94 25.26 -48.73 -1.06
CA ALA A 94 26.71 -48.71 -1.21
C ALA A 94 27.41 -49.65 -0.21
N VAL A 95 26.99 -49.63 1.06
CA VAL A 95 27.54 -50.52 2.10
C VAL A 95 27.25 -51.99 1.78
N SER A 96 26.02 -52.30 1.35
CA SER A 96 25.64 -53.68 1.00
C SER A 96 26.46 -54.26 -0.17
N ILE A 97 26.77 -53.43 -1.18
CA ILE A 97 27.64 -53.81 -2.30
C ILE A 97 29.06 -54.10 -1.80
N ILE A 98 29.60 -53.25 -0.92
CA ILE A 98 30.96 -53.44 -0.37
C ILE A 98 31.05 -54.72 0.47
N ALA A 99 30.05 -55.00 1.32
CA ALA A 99 30.00 -56.22 2.13
C ALA A 99 30.04 -57.49 1.26
N ALA A 100 29.24 -57.52 0.18
CA ALA A 100 29.21 -58.65 -0.74
C ALA A 100 30.56 -58.90 -1.44
N ILE A 101 31.31 -57.83 -1.78
CA ILE A 101 32.65 -57.94 -2.37
C ILE A 101 33.67 -58.51 -1.37
N LEU A 102 33.59 -58.07 -0.10
CA LEU A 102 34.53 -58.49 0.94
C LEU A 102 34.25 -59.89 1.51
N LYS A 103 33.10 -60.51 1.16
CA LYS A 103 32.63 -61.79 1.75
C LYS A 103 32.62 -61.78 3.29
N ILE A 104 32.36 -60.61 3.86
CA ILE A 104 32.01 -60.46 5.29
C ILE A 104 30.51 -60.74 5.40
#